data_AF-A0A955GUJ2-F1
#
_entry.id   AF-A0A955GUJ2-F1
#
_cell.length_a   1.000
_cell.length_b   1.000
_cell.length_c   1.000
_cell.angle_alpha   90.00
_cell.angle_beta   90.00
_cell.angle_gamma   90.00
#
_symmetry.space_group_name_H-M   'P 1'
#
loop_
_entity.id
_entity.type
_entity.pdbx_description
1 polymer ?
#
loop_
_entity_poly.entity_id
_entity_poly.type
_entity_poly.pdbx_seq_one_letter_code
_entity_poly.pdbx_strand_id
1 'polypeptide(L)' 'MSKKTTTPSFTKQHYGKWVALGSGGKILAYSRDLKTLSNKVGNKKVVYTKALDPRKIYAFSSYGSTKI' A
#
# COMPACT_ATOMS: atom_id res chain seq x y z
N MET A 1 11.01 -21.37 9.31
CA MET A 1 10.58 -20.91 7.96
C MET A 1 10.70 -19.39 7.90
N SER A 2 11.70 -18.85 7.21
CA SER A 2 11.81 -17.40 6.99
C SER A 2 10.68 -16.94 6.07
N LYS A 3 9.79 -16.08 6.56
CA LYS A 3 8.79 -15.42 5.71
C LYS A 3 9.58 -14.63 4.66
N LYS A 4 9.53 -15.04 3.39
CA LYS A 4 10.03 -14.24 2.27
C LYS A 4 9.21 -12.96 2.24
N THR A 5 9.71 -11.92 2.89
CA THR A 5 9.22 -10.56 2.76
C THR A 5 9.66 -10.06 1.39
N THR A 6 8.86 -10.33 0.37
CA THR A 6 9.04 -9.72 -0.94
C THR A 6 8.65 -8.24 -0.81
N THR A 7 9.65 -7.36 -0.72
CA THR A 7 9.41 -5.92 -0.71
C THR A 7 8.79 -5.52 -2.06
N PRO A 8 7.59 -4.91 -2.06
CA PRO A 8 6.98 -4.44 -3.30
C PRO A 8 7.88 -3.36 -3.92
N SER A 9 8.33 -3.60 -5.16
CA SER A 9 9.17 -2.66 -5.89
C SER A 9 8.33 -1.55 -6.52
N PHE A 10 8.14 -0.45 -5.79
CA PHE A 10 7.44 0.73 -6.33
C PHE A 10 8.36 1.52 -7.26
N THR A 11 7.94 1.68 -8.51
CA THR A 11 8.57 2.59 -9.48
C THR A 11 7.94 4.00 -9.42
N LYS A 12 8.58 4.98 -10.09
CA LYS A 12 8.13 6.39 -10.17
C LYS A 12 6.66 6.58 -10.54
N GLN A 13 6.07 5.65 -11.29
CA GLN A 13 4.67 5.70 -11.70
C GLN A 13 3.67 5.42 -10.57
N HIS A 14 4.12 4.77 -9.49
CA HIS A 14 3.32 4.43 -8.32
C HIS A 14 3.35 5.52 -7.25
N TYR A 15 4.37 6.38 -7.25
CA TYR A 15 4.52 7.38 -6.20
C TYR A 15 3.35 8.36 -6.16
N GLY A 16 2.89 8.64 -4.94
CA GLY A 16 1.70 9.45 -4.68
C GLY A 16 0.37 8.73 -4.96
N LYS A 17 0.39 7.44 -5.28
CA LYS A 17 -0.81 6.64 -5.56
C LYS A 17 -1.02 5.55 -4.51
N TRP A 18 -2.27 5.18 -4.30
CA TRP A 18 -2.63 3.92 -3.68
C TRP A 18 -2.27 2.77 -4.62
N VAL A 19 -1.77 1.69 -4.04
CA VAL A 19 -1.35 0.49 -4.74
C VAL A 19 -1.99 -0.71 -4.05
N ALA A 20 -2.56 -1.60 -4.85
CA ALA A 20 -3.13 -2.86 -4.40
C ALA A 20 -2.12 -3.97 -4.60
N LEU A 21 -1.71 -4.60 -3.50
CA LEU A 21 -0.76 -5.69 -3.47
C LEU A 21 -1.48 -7.03 -3.32
N GLY A 22 -1.22 -7.94 -4.24
CA GLY A 22 -1.62 -9.33 -4.13
C GLY A 22 -0.64 -10.16 -3.31
N SER A 23 -0.86 -11.47 -3.31
CA SER A 23 0.05 -12.44 -2.69
C SER A 23 1.48 -12.26 -3.20
N GLY A 24 2.45 -12.35 -2.28
CA GLY A 24 3.88 -12.21 -2.59
C GLY A 24 4.32 -10.79 -2.96
N GLY A 25 3.53 -9.75 -2.66
CA GLY A 25 3.91 -8.35 -2.89
C GLY A 25 3.75 -7.89 -4.35
N LYS A 26 3.04 -8.66 -5.18
CA LYS A 26 2.78 -8.31 -6.59
C LYS A 26 1.81 -7.13 -6.67
N ILE A 27 2.19 -6.09 -7.39
CA ILE A 27 1.30 -4.96 -7.69
C ILE A 27 0.24 -5.42 -8.69
N LEU A 28 -1.04 -5.32 -8.31
CA LEU A 28 -2.17 -5.70 -9.16
C LEU A 28 -2.84 -4.48 -9.81
N ALA A 29 -2.88 -3.35 -9.10
CA ALA A 29 -3.42 -2.10 -9.60
C ALA A 29 -2.91 -0.91 -8.77
N TYR A 30 -3.00 0.30 -9.31
CA TYR A 30 -2.73 1.54 -8.60
C TYR A 30 -3.66 2.66 -9.05
N SER A 31 -3.97 3.59 -8.15
CA SER A 31 -4.78 4.78 -8.43
C SER A 31 -4.49 5.90 -7.43
N ARG A 32 -4.72 7.17 -7.79
CA ARG A 32 -4.62 8.29 -6.84
C ARG A 32 -5.68 8.20 -5.74
N ASP A 33 -6.82 7.58 -6.04
CA ASP A 33 -7.95 7.43 -5.13
C ASP A 33 -8.14 5.97 -4.69
N LEU A 34 -8.23 5.76 -3.37
CA LEU A 34 -8.41 4.43 -2.78
C LEU A 34 -9.76 3.82 -3.17
N LYS A 35 -10.84 4.62 -3.21
CA LYS A 35 -12.18 4.15 -3.60
C LYS A 35 -12.18 3.61 -5.03
N THR A 36 -11.60 4.38 -5.96
CA THR A 36 -11.45 3.97 -7.37
C THR A 36 -10.60 2.71 -7.49
N LEU A 37 -9.52 2.61 -6.70
CA LEU A 37 -8.68 1.41 -6.67
C LEU A 37 -9.44 0.19 -6.15
N SER A 38 -10.18 0.34 -5.05
CA SER A 38 -10.98 -0.73 -4.45
C SER A 38 -12.03 -1.25 -5.43
N ASN A 39 -12.72 -0.35 -6.12
CA ASN A 39 -13.68 -0.73 -7.16
C ASN A 39 -13.02 -1.46 -8.34
N LYS A 40 -11.83 -1.02 -8.75
CA LYS A 40 -11.07 -1.66 -9.84
C LYS A 40 -10.55 -3.06 -9.47
N VAL A 41 -10.19 -3.26 -8.21
CA VAL A 41 -9.66 -4.55 -7.72
C VAL A 41 -10.79 -5.53 -7.40
N GLY A 42 -11.93 -5.03 -6.90
CA GLY A 42 -13.07 -5.84 -6.49
C GLY A 42 -12.79 -6.66 -5.23
N ASN A 43 -13.49 -7.78 -5.06
CA ASN A 43 -13.39 -8.69 -3.90
C ASN A 43 -12.13 -9.58 -3.88
N LYS A 44 -11.01 -9.11 -4.47
CA LYS A 44 -9.74 -9.84 -4.40
C LYS A 44 -9.10 -9.64 -3.03
N LYS A 45 -8.49 -10.70 -2.47
CA LYS A 45 -7.67 -10.60 -1.27
C LYS A 45 -6.41 -9.80 -1.59
N VAL A 46 -6.43 -8.51 -1.30
CA VAL A 46 -5.31 -7.58 -1.51
C VAL A 46 -5.04 -6.76 -0.26
N VAL A 47 -3.82 -6.24 -0.18
CA VAL A 47 -3.43 -5.21 0.79
C VAL A 47 -3.32 -3.88 0.05
N TYR A 48 -4.00 -2.85 0.53
CA TYR A 48 -3.84 -1.50 0.01
C TYR A 48 -2.73 -0.78 0.75
N THR A 49 -1.83 -0.14 0.01
CA THR A 49 -0.79 0.71 0.58
C THR A 49 -0.61 1.96 -0.26
N LYS A 50 -0.25 3.07 0.38
CA LYS A 50 0.05 4.31 -0.33
C LYS A 50 1.54 4.30 -0.64
N ALA A 51 1.89 4.26 -1.91
CA ALA A 51 3.28 4.38 -2.35
C ALA A 51 3.68 5.86 -2.22
N LEU A 52 4.07 6.25 -1.01
CA LEU A 52 4.71 7.53 -0.75
C LEU A 52 6.16 7.39 -1.19
N ASP A 53 6.67 8.44 -1.85
CA ASP A 53 8.00 8.48 -2.46
C ASP A 53 9.09 7.78 -1.61
N PRO A 54 10.03 7.03 -2.22
CA PRO A 54 11.05 6.25 -1.50
C PRO A 54 11.99 7.14 -0.68
N ARG A 55 11.98 8.46 -0.91
CA ARG A 55 12.75 9.44 -0.12
C ARG A 55 11.98 9.97 1.09
N LYS A 56 10.73 9.56 1.30
CA LYS A 56 9.89 10.00 2.42
C LYS A 56 9.17 8.83 3.07
N ILE A 57 9.73 8.35 4.18
CA ILE A 57 9.08 7.37 5.04
C ILE A 57 8.07 8.13 5.90
N TYR A 58 6.78 7.82 5.75
CA TYR A 58 5.73 8.28 6.65
C TYR A 58 5.34 7.13 7.58
N ALA A 59 5.49 7.32 8.89
CA ALA A 59 4.97 6.41 9.89
C ALA A 59 3.65 6.99 10.44
N PHE A 60 2.56 6.24 10.32
CA PHE A 60 1.32 6.57 11.02
C PHE A 60 1.14 5.57 12.14
N SER A 61 1.26 6.06 13.37
CA SER A 61 0.93 5.33 14.59
C SER A 61 -0.49 5.73 14.98
N SER A 62 -1.45 4.80 14.91
CA SER A 62 -2.74 4.95 15.59
C SER A 62 -2.54 4.48 17.03
N TYR A 63 -1.87 5.29 17.84
CA TYR A 63 -1.99 5.16 19.29
C TYR A 63 -3.16 6.02 19.74
N GLY A 64 -4.15 5.36 20.33
CA GLY A 64 -5.34 6.00 20.90
C GLY A 64 -4.95 7.14 21.84
N SER A 65 -5.81 8.14 21.86
CA SER A 65 -5.73 9.35 22.68
C SER A 65 -5.37 9.01 24.13
N THR A 66 -4.13 9.23 24.53
CA THR A 66 -3.81 9.38 25.95
C THR A 66 -4.11 10.83 26.30
N LYS A 67 -5.17 11.05 27.07
CA LYS A 67 -5.39 12.33 27.76
C LYS A 67 -4.25 12.50 28.77
N ILE A 68 -3.49 13.57 28.63
CA ILE A 68 -2.74 14.19 29.73
C ILE A 68 -3.72 14.88 30.68
#